data_AF-A0A2V9I2B9-F1
#
_entry.id   AF-A0A2V9I2B9-F1
#
_cell.length_a   1.000
_cell.length_b   1.000
_cell.length_c   1.000
_cell.angle_alpha   90.00
_cell.angle_beta   90.00
_cell.angle_gamma   90.00
#
_symmetry.space_group_name_H-M   'P 1'
#
loop_
_entity.id
_entity.type
_entity.pdbx_description
1 polymer ?
#
loop_
_entity_poly.entity_id
_entity_poly.type
_entity_poly.pdbx_seq_one_letter_code
_entity_poly.pdbx_strand_id
1 'polypeptide(L)'
;MLPPAVTLSRPSTPTVLERRVQKILRMADSGTTITIRDLALEFHLSPSYLQRLFKHQTGVCMGEWLNEQRLQKAAHLLENSYLSVKEIAHNVGYEHSSSFIRAFERRFTQAPARYRKQSGYTKC
;
A
#
# COMPACT_ATOMS: atom_id res chain seq x y z
N MET A 1 -9.14 25.33 5.75
CA MET A 1 -9.95 25.12 4.53
C MET A 1 -9.97 23.61 4.24
N LEU A 2 -11.09 22.95 4.54
CA LEU A 2 -11.33 21.53 4.27
C LEU A 2 -11.87 21.36 2.83
N PRO A 3 -11.53 20.28 2.10
CA PRO A 3 -12.11 20.04 0.79
C PRO A 3 -13.62 19.75 0.88
N PRO A 4 -14.39 20.14 -0.15
CA PRO A 4 -15.84 20.03 -0.17
C PRO A 4 -16.28 18.57 -0.09
N ALA A 5 -17.34 18.34 0.69
CA ALA A 5 -17.95 17.05 0.95
C ALA A 5 -18.11 16.22 -0.33
N VAL A 6 -17.61 15.00 -0.29
CA VAL A 6 -17.82 13.95 -1.29
C VAL A 6 -19.31 13.57 -1.24
N THR A 7 -20.13 14.22 -2.07
CA THR A 7 -21.53 13.84 -2.28
C THR A 7 -21.56 12.65 -3.23
N LEU A 8 -21.26 11.46 -2.71
CA LEU A 8 -21.64 10.21 -3.37
C LEU A 8 -23.14 10.00 -3.12
N SER A 9 -23.97 10.34 -4.10
CA SER A 9 -25.33 9.79 -4.18
C SER A 9 -25.21 8.26 -4.19
N ARG A 10 -25.42 7.63 -3.03
CA ARG A 10 -25.35 6.19 -2.82
C ARG A 10 -26.57 5.53 -3.50
N PRO A 11 -26.40 4.69 -4.54
CA PRO A 11 -27.41 3.69 -4.85
C PRO A 11 -27.37 2.58 -3.77
N SER A 12 -28.54 2.11 -3.36
CA SER A 12 -28.78 1.20 -2.22
C SER A 12 -28.30 -0.25 -2.43
N THR A 13 -27.49 -0.52 -3.45
CA THR A 13 -26.84 -1.81 -3.69
C THR A 13 -25.41 -1.57 -4.18
N PRO A 14 -24.39 -2.24 -3.63
CA PRO A 14 -23.03 -2.07 -4.12
C PRO A 14 -22.96 -2.54 -5.58
N THR A 15 -22.73 -1.60 -6.47
CA THR A 15 -22.47 -1.83 -7.89
C THR A 15 -21.36 -2.87 -8.04
N VAL A 16 -21.32 -3.58 -9.17
CA VAL A 16 -20.22 -4.53 -9.50
C VAL A 16 -18.84 -3.88 -9.29
N LEU A 17 -18.79 -2.57 -9.49
CA LEU A 17 -17.61 -1.72 -9.37
C LEU A 17 -17.15 -1.53 -7.92
N GLU A 18 -18.06 -1.26 -6.99
CA GLU A 18 -17.77 -1.17 -5.55
C GLU A 18 -17.29 -2.51 -4.99
N ARG A 19 -17.82 -3.63 -5.51
CA ARG A 19 -17.33 -4.98 -5.15
C ARG A 19 -15.87 -5.21 -5.55
N ARG A 20 -15.41 -4.64 -6.67
CA ARG A 20 -14.01 -4.74 -7.11
C ARG A 20 -13.07 -3.97 -6.17
N VAL A 21 -13.43 -2.73 -5.81
CA VAL A 21 -12.63 -1.95 -4.85
C VAL A 21 -12.62 -2.59 -3.47
N GLN A 22 -13.77 -3.10 -3.00
CA GLN A 22 -13.82 -3.88 -1.76
C GLN A 22 -12.90 -5.10 -1.78
N LYS A 23 -12.84 -5.83 -2.91
CA LYS A 23 -11.93 -6.96 -3.07
C LYS A 23 -10.46 -6.53 -3.00
N ILE A 24 -10.10 -5.42 -3.66
CA ILE A 24 -8.74 -4.85 -3.61
C ILE A 24 -8.33 -4.54 -2.17
N LEU A 25 -9.22 -3.90 -1.40
CA LEU A 25 -8.95 -3.55 -0.01
C LEU A 25 -8.72 -4.81 0.86
N ARG A 26 -9.50 -5.88 0.65
CA ARG A 26 -9.33 -7.15 1.37
C ARG A 26 -8.02 -7.87 1.03
N MET A 27 -7.58 -7.80 -0.23
CA MET A 27 -6.34 -8.46 -0.65
C MET A 27 -5.09 -7.78 -0.09
N ALA A 28 -5.13 -6.48 0.21
CA ALA A 28 -4.02 -5.82 0.89
C ALA A 28 -3.80 -6.36 2.32
N ASP A 29 -4.87 -6.79 2.99
CA ASP A 29 -4.84 -7.32 4.35
C ASP A 29 -4.18 -8.71 4.43
N SER A 30 -4.14 -9.48 3.33
CA SER A 30 -3.52 -10.81 3.29
C SER A 30 -1.98 -10.77 3.26
N GLY A 31 -1.38 -9.59 3.38
CA GLY A 31 0.08 -9.42 3.40
C GLY A 31 0.76 -9.69 2.05
N THR A 32 0.01 -9.86 0.96
CA THR A 32 0.57 -10.07 -0.38
C THR A 32 1.01 -8.73 -0.97
N THR A 33 2.20 -8.67 -1.56
CA THR A 33 2.59 -7.48 -2.35
C THR A 33 1.79 -7.44 -3.62
N ILE A 34 0.90 -6.45 -3.71
CA ILE A 34 0.05 -6.27 -4.87
C ILE A 34 0.59 -5.10 -5.68
N THR A 35 0.76 -5.29 -6.98
CA THR A 35 1.04 -4.20 -7.91
C THR A 35 -0.23 -3.77 -8.62
N ILE A 36 -0.19 -2.56 -9.17
CA ILE A 36 -1.31 -2.07 -9.99
C ILE A 36 -1.53 -2.91 -11.24
N ARG A 37 -0.46 -3.54 -11.74
CA ARG A 37 -0.51 -4.44 -12.90
C ARG A 37 -1.23 -5.73 -12.52
N ASP A 38 -0.97 -6.28 -11.34
CA ASP A 38 -1.63 -7.51 -10.87
C ASP A 38 -3.14 -7.28 -10.70
N LEU A 39 -3.52 -6.15 -10.10
CA LEU A 39 -4.93 -5.78 -9.98
C LEU A 39 -5.57 -5.54 -11.35
N ALA A 40 -4.87 -4.86 -12.27
CA ALA A 40 -5.37 -4.63 -13.62
C ALA A 40 -5.63 -5.95 -14.37
N LEU A 41 -4.72 -6.92 -14.24
CA LEU A 41 -4.88 -8.26 -14.81
C LEU A 41 -6.05 -9.01 -14.17
N GLU A 42 -6.16 -9.00 -12.85
CA GLU A 42 -7.22 -9.70 -12.12
C GLU A 42 -8.62 -9.19 -12.47
N PHE A 43 -8.77 -7.88 -12.69
CA PHE A 43 -10.05 -7.29 -13.06
C PHE A 43 -10.27 -7.17 -14.57
N HIS A 44 -9.33 -7.63 -15.40
CA HIS A 44 -9.32 -7.44 -16.85
C HIS A 44 -9.53 -5.96 -17.27
N LEU A 45 -8.89 -5.05 -16.54
CA LEU A 45 -8.96 -3.61 -16.76
C LEU A 45 -7.59 -3.07 -17.18
N SER A 46 -7.58 -1.93 -17.87
CA SER A 46 -6.33 -1.19 -18.02
C SER A 46 -5.91 -0.56 -16.68
N PRO A 47 -4.60 -0.48 -16.36
CA PRO A 47 -4.12 0.16 -15.13
C PRO A 47 -4.64 1.59 -14.95
N SER A 48 -4.70 2.36 -16.04
CA SER A 48 -5.19 3.74 -16.04
C SER A 48 -6.68 3.83 -15.70
N TYR A 49 -7.50 2.91 -16.23
CA TYR A 49 -8.92 2.85 -15.89
C TYR A 49 -9.11 2.47 -14.42
N LEU A 50 -8.36 1.49 -13.94
CA LEU A 50 -8.38 1.06 -12.54
C LEU A 50 -7.98 2.19 -11.58
N GLN A 51 -6.95 2.97 -11.90
CA GLN A 51 -6.55 4.15 -11.11
C GLN A 51 -7.66 5.18 -11.00
N ARG A 52 -8.24 5.57 -12.15
CA ARG A 52 -9.33 6.57 -12.19
C ARG A 52 -10.53 6.07 -11.41
N LEU A 53 -10.85 4.79 -11.58
CA LEU A 53 -11.95 4.16 -10.87
C LEU A 53 -11.75 4.16 -9.35
N PHE A 54 -10.58 3.69 -8.90
CA PHE A 54 -10.27 3.63 -7.49
C PHE A 54 -10.31 5.03 -6.87
N LYS A 55 -9.70 6.02 -7.53
CA LYS A 55 -9.73 7.42 -7.09
C LYS A 55 -11.16 7.98 -7.03
N HIS A 56 -12.01 7.65 -8.00
CA HIS A 56 -13.40 8.08 -8.00
C HIS A 56 -14.19 7.49 -6.81
N GLN A 57 -13.91 6.24 -6.43
CA GLN A 57 -14.62 5.59 -5.33
C GLN A 57 -14.05 5.89 -3.94
N THR A 58 -12.73 5.97 -3.79
CA THR A 58 -12.07 6.14 -2.48
C THR A 58 -11.61 7.56 -2.22
N GLY A 59 -11.56 8.41 -3.26
CA GLY A 59 -10.94 9.74 -3.20
C GLY A 59 -9.41 9.72 -3.21
N VAL A 60 -8.77 8.55 -3.14
CA VAL A 60 -7.32 8.40 -2.97
C VAL A 60 -6.67 7.90 -4.25
N CYS A 61 -5.46 8.38 -4.57
CA CYS A 61 -4.70 7.84 -5.69
C CYS A 61 -4.29 6.39 -5.38
N MET A 62 -4.62 5.44 -6.26
CA MET A 62 -4.27 4.03 -6.08
C MET A 62 -2.75 3.82 -5.93
N GLY A 63 -1.92 4.60 -6.62
CA GLY A 63 -0.47 4.50 -6.49
C GLY A 63 0.03 4.89 -5.10
N GLU A 64 -0.53 5.95 -4.51
CA GLU A 64 -0.22 6.38 -3.14
C GLU A 64 -0.72 5.36 -2.13
N TRP A 65 -1.94 4.84 -2.31
CA TRP A 65 -2.49 3.80 -1.45
C TRP A 65 -1.65 2.52 -1.49
N LEU A 66 -1.27 2.03 -2.68
CA LEU A 66 -0.38 0.86 -2.80
C LEU A 66 0.98 1.11 -2.15
N ASN A 67 1.54 2.32 -2.29
CA ASN A 67 2.78 2.67 -1.64
C ASN A 67 2.65 2.66 -0.11
N GLU A 68 1.55 3.18 0.42
CA GLU A 68 1.22 3.12 1.84
C GLU A 68 1.17 1.67 2.33
N GLN A 69 0.43 0.80 1.64
CA GLN A 69 0.33 -0.62 2.01
C GLN A 69 1.70 -1.32 1.99
N ARG A 70 2.55 -1.02 1.01
CA ARG A 70 3.93 -1.57 0.95
C ARG A 70 4.77 -1.13 2.14
N LEU A 71 4.69 0.15 2.51
CA LEU A 71 5.45 0.70 3.62
C LEU A 71 4.95 0.18 4.97
N GLN A 72 3.64 0.00 5.15
CA GLN A 72 3.06 -0.66 6.33
C GLN A 72 3.52 -2.11 6.45
N LYS A 73 3.50 -2.88 5.35
CA LYS A 73 4.05 -4.24 5.34
C LYS A 73 5.54 -4.24 5.69
N ALA A 74 6.32 -3.28 5.20
CA ALA A 74 7.72 -3.16 5.53
C ALA A 74 7.94 -2.89 7.03
N ALA A 75 7.13 -2.02 7.64
CA ALA A 75 7.17 -1.77 9.08
C ALA A 75 6.86 -3.03 9.87
N HIS A 76 5.81 -3.76 9.47
CA HIS A 76 5.47 -5.05 10.08
C HIS A 76 6.63 -6.07 9.99
N LEU A 77 7.28 -6.19 8.83
CA LEU A 77 8.45 -7.07 8.66
C LEU A 77 9.67 -6.60 9.48
N LEU A 78 9.85 -5.29 9.65
CA LEU A 78 10.95 -4.76 10.48
C LEU A 78 10.78 -5.15 11.95
N GLU A 79 9.54 -5.17 12.44
CA GLU A 79 9.16 -5.49 13.82
C GLU A 79 9.09 -7.00 14.10
N ASN A 80 8.63 -7.79 13.13
CA ASN A 80 8.27 -9.20 13.34
C ASN A 80 9.22 -10.19 12.65
N SER A 81 10.31 -9.73 12.04
CA SER A 81 11.26 -10.61 11.36
C SER A 81 12.73 -10.19 11.52
N TYR A 82 13.62 -11.15 11.30
CA TYR A 82 15.08 -10.95 11.28
C TYR A 82 15.63 -10.55 9.90
N LEU A 83 14.77 -10.36 8.90
CA LEU A 83 15.19 -10.03 7.54
C LEU A 83 16.01 -8.73 7.53
N SER A 84 17.06 -8.67 6.73
CA SER A 84 17.80 -7.42 6.54
C SER A 84 16.92 -6.35 5.87
N VAL A 85 17.29 -5.07 6.04
CA VAL A 85 16.60 -3.95 5.35
C VAL A 85 16.59 -4.15 3.83
N LYS A 86 17.63 -4.78 3.26
CA LYS A 86 17.73 -5.10 1.83
C LYS A 86 16.70 -6.16 1.43
N GLU A 87 16.58 -7.24 2.20
CA GLU A 87 15.61 -8.30 1.94
C GLU A 87 14.17 -7.80 2.09
N ILE A 88 13.90 -6.93 3.06
CA ILE A 88 12.59 -6.29 3.25
C ILE A 88 12.27 -5.38 2.06
N ALA A 89 13.23 -4.55 1.62
CA ALA A 89 13.05 -3.70 0.45
C ALA A 89 12.65 -4.52 -0.79
N HIS A 90 13.35 -5.63 -1.03
CA HIS A 90 13.02 -6.54 -2.14
C HIS A 90 11.64 -7.19 -1.96
N ASN A 91 11.33 -7.67 -0.75
CA ASN A 91 10.05 -8.30 -0.41
C ASN A 91 8.85 -7.38 -0.57
N VAL A 92 9.02 -6.07 -0.39
CA VAL A 92 7.95 -5.08 -0.55
C VAL A 92 7.94 -4.42 -1.93
N GLY A 93 8.75 -4.93 -2.86
CA GLY A 93 8.72 -4.58 -4.28
C GLY A 93 9.60 -3.39 -4.67
N TYR A 94 10.67 -3.12 -3.92
CA TYR A 94 11.71 -2.15 -4.30
C TYR A 94 12.93 -2.85 -4.89
N GLU A 95 13.35 -2.39 -6.06
CA GLU A 95 14.58 -2.88 -6.72
C GLU A 95 15.86 -2.42 -6.00
N HIS A 96 15.82 -1.22 -5.43
CA HIS A 96 16.95 -0.62 -4.73
C HIS A 96 16.57 -0.23 -3.29
N SER A 97 17.38 -0.67 -2.34
CA SER A 97 17.19 -0.36 -0.91
C SER A 97 17.23 1.14 -0.63
N SER A 98 17.99 1.92 -1.40
CA SER A 98 18.07 3.38 -1.26
C SER A 98 16.73 4.08 -1.53
N SER A 99 16.02 3.62 -2.55
CA SER A 99 14.67 4.11 -2.88
C SER A 99 13.67 3.75 -1.78
N PHE A 100 13.76 2.53 -1.25
CA PHE A 100 12.96 2.08 -0.12
C PHE A 100 13.22 2.92 1.14
N ILE A 101 14.47 3.13 1.52
CA ILE A 101 14.86 3.89 2.72
C ILE A 101 14.28 5.31 2.65
N ARG A 102 14.44 5.99 1.52
CA ARG A 102 13.90 7.35 1.33
C ARG A 102 12.37 7.38 1.44
N ALA A 103 11.69 6.41 0.84
CA ALA A 103 10.23 6.32 0.91
C ALA A 103 9.75 6.03 2.34
N PHE A 104 10.43 5.12 3.05
CA PHE A 104 10.13 4.76 4.42
C PHE A 104 10.37 5.93 5.39
N GLU A 105 11.50 6.62 5.27
CA GLU A 105 11.83 7.79 6.09
C GLU A 105 10.83 8.93 5.88
N ARG A 106 10.40 9.18 4.65
CA ARG A 106 9.36 10.18 4.36
C ARG A 106 8.03 9.86 5.05
N ARG A 107 7.72 8.57 5.21
CA ARG A 107 6.44 8.11 5.77
C ARG A 107 6.45 7.96 7.29
N PHE A 108 7.53 7.43 7.86
CA PHE A 108 7.66 7.09 9.28
C PHE A 108 8.61 8.01 10.05
N THR A 109 9.10 9.07 9.39
CA THR A 109 10.04 10.08 9.90
C THR A 109 11.35 9.52 10.49
N GLN A 110 11.63 8.24 10.23
CA GLN A 110 12.76 7.50 10.77
C GLN A 110 13.28 6.47 9.77
N ALA A 111 14.58 6.20 9.82
CA ALA A 111 15.21 5.17 8.98
C ALA A 111 14.73 3.76 9.37
N PRO A 112 14.56 2.82 8.41
CA PRO A 112 14.16 1.44 8.69
C PRO A 112 14.98 0.75 9.79
N ALA A 113 16.30 0.97 9.78
CA ALA A 113 17.21 0.39 10.77
C ALA A 113 16.99 0.97 12.18
N ARG A 114 16.65 2.26 12.30
CA ARG A 114 16.30 2.90 13.58
C ARG A 114 14.92 2.43 14.05
N TYR A 115 13.98 2.36 13.12
CA TYR A 115 12.62 1.88 13.37
C TYR A 115 12.62 0.48 14.03
N ARG A 116 13.41 -0.46 13.51
CA ARG A 116 13.59 -1.81 14.11
C ARG A 116 14.16 -1.77 15.54
N LYS A 117 15.17 -0.93 15.79
CA LYS A 117 15.80 -0.84 17.12
C LYS A 117 14.81 -0.32 18.17
N GLN A 118 13.93 0.58 17.77
CA GLN A 118 12.95 1.18 18.68
C GLN A 118 11.79 0.24 19.01
N SER A 119 11.50 -0.73 18.14
CA SER A 119 10.46 -1.75 18.34
C SER A 119 10.93 -2.95 19.20
N GLY A 120 12.14 -2.91 19.76
CA GLY A 120 12.64 -3.91 20.72
C GLY A 120 13.22 -5.19 20.10
N TYR A 121 13.24 -5.32 18.77
CA TYR A 121 13.85 -6.46 18.07
C TYR A 121 15.35 -6.24 17.84
N THR A 122 16.14 -6.41 18.91
CA THR A 122 17.60 -6.36 18.81
C THR A 122 18.12 -7.74 18.44
N LYS A 123 18.82 -7.82 17.30
CA LYS A 123 19.67 -8.96 16.96
C LYS A 123 20.78 -9.02 18.01
N CYS A 124 20.79 -10.04 18.85
CA CYS A 124 21.92 -10.36 19.72
C CYS A 124 23.16 -10.71 18.87
#